data_AF-A0A922XMW8-F1
#
_entry.id   AF-A0A922XMW8-F1
#
_cell.length_a   1.000
_cell.length_b   1.000
_cell.length_c   1.000
_cell.angle_alpha   90.00
_cell.angle_beta   90.00
_cell.angle_gamma   90.00
#
_symmetry.space_group_name_H-M   'P 1'
#
loop_
_entity.id
_entity.type
_entity.pdbx_description
1 polymer ?
#
loop_
_entity_poly.entity_id
_entity_poly.type
_entity_poly.pdbx_seq_one_letter_code
_entity_poly.pdbx_strand_id
1 'polypeptide(L)'
;MNLEELKTAWTAYDHQLKTSQQIQEKLITSMITSRSASRFSSVRKKYVLGMSWMALCLSAGLVVIATNPFDYHSLLQFVPIALHSLCLLVLLMGMLKGYLRLQTITIEKETLDASLRNIIHEYERPQQLMKYTLITLLFTAVVLFPLSFLPAHISRMGMGVAIAERLVPIALSALLLFVAYKLGAFRERNAPRFKEDLTELEQLKALSMELRAD
;
A
#
# COMPACT_ATOMS: atom_id res chain seq x y z
N MET A 1 -46.84 -28.17 -37.75
CA MET A 1 -45.81 -28.04 -36.71
C MET A 1 -46.38 -28.66 -35.45
N ASN A 2 -45.81 -29.76 -34.97
CA ASN A 2 -46.43 -30.55 -33.91
C ASN A 2 -46.15 -29.88 -32.55
N LEU A 3 -47.14 -29.87 -31.64
CA LEU A 3 -47.05 -29.18 -30.36
C LEU A 3 -45.92 -29.75 -29.47
N GLU A 4 -45.64 -31.05 -29.64
CA GLU A 4 -44.50 -31.77 -29.04
C GLU A 4 -43.13 -31.29 -29.58
N GLU A 5 -43.01 -30.97 -30.88
CA GLU A 5 -41.77 -30.42 -31.45
C GLU A 5 -41.47 -29.02 -30.91
N LEU A 6 -42.52 -28.22 -30.71
CA LEU A 6 -42.41 -26.87 -30.16
C LEU A 6 -41.99 -26.91 -28.68
N LYS A 7 -42.53 -27.86 -27.92
CA LYS A 7 -42.18 -28.07 -26.51
C LYS A 7 -40.75 -28.57 -26.35
N THR A 8 -40.33 -29.52 -27.17
CA THR A 8 -38.95 -30.04 -27.15
C THR A 8 -37.94 -28.96 -27.59
N ALA A 9 -38.23 -28.21 -28.66
CA ALA A 9 -37.40 -27.08 -29.07
C ALA A 9 -37.29 -26.00 -27.98
N TRP A 10 -38.40 -25.68 -27.30
CA TRP A 10 -38.41 -24.72 -26.19
C TRP A 10 -37.53 -25.19 -25.01
N THR A 11 -37.66 -26.45 -24.59
CA THR A 11 -36.82 -26.99 -23.50
C THR A 11 -35.33 -27.05 -23.86
N ALA A 12 -35.00 -27.33 -25.12
CA ALA A 12 -33.62 -27.31 -25.59
C ALA A 12 -33.03 -25.88 -25.58
N TYR A 13 -33.84 -24.88 -25.93
CA TYR A 13 -33.45 -23.47 -25.89
C TYR A 13 -33.26 -22.98 -24.45
N ASP A 14 -34.17 -23.34 -23.54
CA ASP A 14 -34.08 -23.03 -22.11
C ASP A 14 -32.82 -23.65 -21.47
N HIS A 15 -32.51 -24.91 -21.84
CA HIS A 15 -31.29 -25.57 -21.40
C HIS A 15 -30.03 -24.88 -21.94
N GLN A 16 -30.01 -24.47 -23.21
CA GLN A 16 -28.89 -23.71 -23.78
C GLN A 16 -28.70 -22.36 -23.09
N LEU A 17 -29.78 -21.64 -22.79
CA LEU A 17 -29.75 -20.38 -22.04
C LEU A 17 -29.16 -20.56 -20.64
N LYS A 18 -29.66 -21.54 -19.88
CA LYS A 18 -29.14 -21.87 -18.53
C LYS A 18 -27.67 -22.25 -18.56
N THR A 19 -27.26 -23.05 -19.54
CA THR A 19 -25.84 -23.47 -19.68
C THR A 19 -24.95 -22.29 -20.04
N SER A 20 -25.40 -21.42 -20.96
CA SER A 20 -24.67 -20.21 -21.36
C SER A 20 -24.49 -19.23 -20.18
N GLN A 21 -25.54 -19.05 -19.37
CA GLN A 21 -25.49 -18.22 -18.17
C GLN A 21 -24.53 -18.78 -17.12
N GLN A 22 -24.57 -20.08 -16.85
CA GLN A 22 -23.62 -20.72 -15.91
C GLN A 22 -22.17 -20.61 -16.38
N ILE A 23 -21.93 -20.71 -17.70
CA ILE A 23 -20.60 -20.50 -18.28
C ILE A 23 -20.17 -19.05 -18.10
N GLN A 24 -21.07 -18.09 -18.34
CA GLN A 24 -20.79 -16.66 -18.17
C GLN A 24 -20.48 -16.31 -16.69
N GLU A 25 -21.25 -16.83 -15.74
CA GLU A 25 -21.01 -16.64 -14.30
C GLU A 25 -19.66 -17.24 -13.87
N LYS A 26 -19.33 -18.46 -14.33
CA LYS A 26 -18.02 -19.09 -14.10
C LYS A 26 -16.87 -18.30 -14.73
N LEU A 27 -17.09 -17.72 -15.91
CA LEU A 27 -16.10 -16.93 -16.62
C LEU A 27 -15.83 -15.63 -15.86
N ILE A 28 -16.86 -14.88 -15.48
CA ILE A 28 -16.72 -13.62 -14.74
C ILE A 28 -16.08 -13.85 -13.36
N THR A 29 -16.53 -14.86 -12.61
CA THR A 29 -15.91 -15.21 -11.31
C THR A 29 -14.43 -15.59 -11.46
N SER A 30 -14.07 -16.34 -12.51
CA SER A 30 -12.66 -16.66 -12.79
C SER A 30 -11.85 -15.43 -13.20
N MET A 31 -12.45 -14.48 -13.92
CA MET A 31 -11.83 -13.22 -14.30
C MET A 31 -11.57 -12.33 -13.07
N ILE A 32 -12.56 -12.17 -12.19
CA ILE A 32 -12.42 -11.42 -10.93
C ILE A 32 -11.36 -12.08 -10.04
N THR A 33 -11.35 -13.41 -9.95
CA THR A 33 -10.36 -14.16 -9.16
C THR A 33 -8.94 -13.93 -9.70
N SER A 34 -8.73 -14.07 -11.01
CA SER A 34 -7.41 -13.87 -11.62
C SER A 34 -6.93 -12.42 -11.51
N ARG A 35 -7.83 -11.44 -11.69
CA ARG A 35 -7.54 -10.01 -11.49
C ARG A 35 -7.16 -9.70 -10.04
N SER A 36 -7.91 -10.22 -9.08
CA SER A 36 -7.66 -10.04 -7.64
C SER A 36 -6.34 -10.69 -7.22
N ALA A 37 -6.05 -11.92 -7.68
CA ALA A 37 -4.81 -12.62 -7.41
C ALA A 37 -3.59 -11.90 -8.03
N SER A 38 -3.72 -11.38 -9.25
CA SER A 38 -2.69 -10.58 -9.89
C SER A 38 -2.39 -9.30 -9.10
N ARG A 39 -3.42 -8.55 -8.71
CA ARG A 39 -3.29 -7.34 -7.87
C ARG A 39 -2.65 -7.66 -6.53
N PHE A 40 -3.06 -8.74 -5.89
CA PHE A 40 -2.50 -9.23 -4.64
C PHE A 40 -1.01 -9.58 -4.77
N SER A 41 -0.62 -10.27 -5.85
CA SER A 41 0.79 -10.58 -6.12
C SER A 41 1.63 -9.32 -6.35
N SER A 42 1.08 -8.31 -7.03
CA SER A 42 1.74 -7.02 -7.25
C SER A 42 1.94 -6.26 -5.95
N VAL A 43 0.91 -6.24 -5.08
CA VAL A 43 0.99 -5.70 -3.72
C VAL A 43 2.09 -6.39 -2.92
N ARG A 44 2.11 -7.73 -2.92
CA ARG A 44 3.12 -8.50 -2.18
C ARG A 44 4.54 -8.16 -2.63
N LYS A 45 4.78 -8.04 -3.94
CA LYS A 45 6.07 -7.60 -4.49
C LYS A 45 6.45 -6.19 -4.03
N LYS A 46 5.50 -5.25 -3.97
CA LYS A 46 5.73 -3.89 -3.46
C LYS A 46 6.07 -3.88 -1.97
N TYR A 47 5.44 -4.73 -1.16
CA TYR A 47 5.78 -4.91 0.24
C TYR A 47 7.21 -5.42 0.40
N VAL A 48 7.61 -6.46 -0.34
CA VAL A 48 8.98 -6.98 -0.31
C VAL A 48 9.98 -5.92 -0.74
N LEU A 49 9.74 -5.22 -1.85
CA LEU A 49 10.61 -4.16 -2.32
C LEU A 49 10.75 -3.03 -1.29
N GLY A 50 9.63 -2.60 -0.68
CA GLY A 50 9.63 -1.57 0.35
C GLY A 50 10.34 -2.00 1.64
N MET A 51 10.15 -3.24 2.08
CA MET A 51 10.88 -3.80 3.22
C MET A 51 12.38 -3.87 2.96
N SER A 52 12.80 -4.34 1.78
CA SER A 52 14.22 -4.37 1.40
C SER A 52 14.82 -2.97 1.37
N TRP A 53 14.09 -1.98 0.83
CA TRP A 53 14.53 -0.58 0.83
C TRP A 53 14.67 -0.01 2.24
N MET A 54 13.66 -0.23 3.10
CA MET A 54 13.71 0.23 4.50
C MET A 54 14.83 -0.43 5.30
N ALA A 55 15.08 -1.72 5.11
CA ALA A 55 16.18 -2.43 5.74
C ALA A 55 17.53 -1.88 5.31
N LEU A 56 17.68 -1.54 4.03
CA LEU A 56 18.88 -0.89 3.50
C LEU A 56 19.08 0.52 4.07
N CYS A 57 18.01 1.32 4.18
CA CYS A 57 18.11 2.64 4.82
C CYS A 57 18.46 2.53 6.31
N LEU A 58 17.90 1.54 7.01
CA LEU A 58 18.18 1.30 8.43
C LEU A 58 19.64 0.87 8.63
N SER A 59 20.16 -0.04 7.81
CA SER A 59 21.56 -0.46 7.90
C SER A 59 22.51 0.70 7.60
N ALA A 60 22.20 1.55 6.60
CA ALA A 60 22.96 2.77 6.35
C ALA A 60 22.95 3.73 7.56
N GLY A 61 21.79 3.93 8.20
CA GLY A 61 21.66 4.74 9.41
C GLY A 61 22.51 4.21 10.58
N LEU A 62 22.53 2.89 10.77
CA LEU A 62 23.36 2.23 11.79
C LEU A 62 24.86 2.39 11.50
N VAL A 63 25.27 2.26 10.23
CA VAL A 63 26.66 2.50 9.82
C VAL A 63 27.07 3.94 10.14
N VAL A 64 26.22 4.93 9.83
CA VAL A 64 26.51 6.34 10.15
C VAL A 64 26.67 6.57 11.65
N ILE A 65 25.85 5.92 12.49
CA ILE A 65 26.01 6.03 13.95
C ILE A 65 27.33 5.39 14.40
N ALA A 66 27.69 4.22 13.85
CA ALA A 66 28.88 3.47 14.26
C ALA A 66 30.19 4.09 13.77
N THR A 67 30.23 4.61 12.53
CA THR A 67 31.45 5.19 11.94
C THR A 67 31.60 6.68 12.23
N ASN A 68 30.54 7.35 12.70
CA ASN A 68 30.49 8.78 12.96
C ASN A 68 31.16 9.62 11.84
N PRO A 69 30.71 9.49 10.57
CA PRO A 69 31.37 10.13 9.43
C PRO A 69 31.22 11.66 9.41
N PHE A 70 30.39 12.19 10.31
CA PHE A 70 30.05 13.60 10.42
C PHE A 70 30.76 14.30 11.59
N ASP A 71 31.67 13.60 12.28
CA ASP A 71 32.43 14.10 13.44
C ASP A 71 31.52 14.74 14.50
N TYR A 72 30.45 14.05 14.88
CA TYR A 72 29.56 14.54 15.92
C TYR A 72 30.26 14.53 17.28
N HIS A 73 30.32 15.70 17.92
CA HIS A 73 30.95 15.89 19.23
C HIS A 73 29.95 15.81 20.39
N SER A 74 28.65 15.99 20.13
CA SER A 74 27.63 15.99 21.18
C SER A 74 26.53 14.97 20.90
N LEU A 75 26.00 14.35 21.96
CA LEU A 75 24.92 13.36 21.86
C LEU A 75 23.65 13.94 21.20
N LEU A 76 23.40 15.24 21.36
CA LEU A 76 22.26 15.93 20.73
C LEU A 76 22.29 15.89 19.20
N GLN A 77 23.48 15.83 18.59
CA GLN A 77 23.61 15.77 17.14
C GLN A 77 23.22 14.40 16.54
N PHE A 78 23.23 13.35 17.36
CA PHE A 78 22.78 12.00 16.96
C PHE A 78 21.26 11.84 17.05
N VAL A 79 20.55 12.72 17.76
CA VAL A 79 19.09 12.61 17.98
C VAL A 79 18.30 12.49 16.67
N PRO A 80 18.55 13.29 15.61
CA PRO A 80 17.83 13.14 14.35
C PRO A 80 18.02 11.77 13.72
N ILE A 81 19.25 11.23 13.74
CA ILE A 81 19.57 9.93 13.13
C ILE A 81 18.98 8.80 13.96
N ALA A 82 19.05 8.87 15.28
CA ALA A 82 18.45 7.89 16.17
C ALA A 82 16.92 7.86 16.01
N LEU A 83 16.26 9.02 15.96
CA LEU A 83 14.83 9.13 15.75
C LEU A 83 14.41 8.65 14.35
N HIS A 84 15.23 8.94 13.33
CA HIS A 84 15.00 8.46 11.97
C HIS A 84 15.11 6.92 11.89
N SER A 85 16.15 6.33 12.47
CA SER A 85 16.34 4.88 12.56
C SER A 85 15.20 4.21 13.33
N LEU A 86 14.72 4.81 14.42
CA LEU A 86 13.57 4.31 15.17
C LEU A 86 12.28 4.34 14.32
N CYS A 87 12.04 5.43 13.57
CA CYS A 87 10.89 5.52 12.66
C CYS A 87 10.95 4.46 11.55
N LEU A 88 12.14 4.25 10.96
CA LEU A 88 12.36 3.18 9.97
C LEU A 88 12.07 1.80 10.56
N LEU A 89 12.51 1.54 11.79
CA LEU A 89 12.27 0.27 12.48
C LEU A 89 10.77 0.02 12.72
N VAL A 90 10.03 1.04 13.19
CA VAL A 90 8.57 0.96 13.36
C VAL A 90 7.87 0.68 12.03
N LEU A 91 8.26 1.37 10.95
CA LEU A 91 7.69 1.14 9.62
C LEU A 91 8.01 -0.26 9.10
N LEU A 92 9.24 -0.73 9.27
CA LEU A 92 9.67 -2.06 8.87
C LEU A 92 8.88 -3.15 9.61
N MET A 93 8.69 -3.01 10.92
CA MET A 93 7.86 -3.93 11.71
C MET A 93 6.40 -3.90 11.25
N GLY A 94 5.85 -2.71 10.97
CA GLY A 94 4.50 -2.55 10.42
C GLY A 94 4.33 -3.27 9.08
N MET A 95 5.29 -3.10 8.18
CA MET A 95 5.29 -3.76 6.88
C MET A 95 5.47 -5.28 7.00
N LEU A 96 6.34 -5.75 7.90
CA LEU A 96 6.55 -7.18 8.16
C LEU A 96 5.27 -7.83 8.71
N LYS A 97 4.62 -7.19 9.68
CA LYS A 97 3.35 -7.66 10.24
C LYS A 97 2.26 -7.69 9.18
N GLY A 98 2.18 -6.67 8.31
CA GLY A 98 1.28 -6.65 7.17
C GLY A 98 1.58 -7.78 6.18
N TYR A 99 2.85 -8.00 5.85
CA TYR A 99 3.28 -9.06 4.95
C TYR A 99 2.96 -10.47 5.49
N LEU A 100 3.24 -10.74 6.77
CA LEU A 100 2.93 -12.02 7.41
C LEU A 100 1.42 -12.30 7.42
N ARG A 101 0.60 -11.29 7.70
CA ARG A 101 -0.86 -11.41 7.65
C ARG A 101 -1.37 -11.67 6.24
N LEU A 102 -0.78 -11.01 5.24
CA LEU A 102 -1.11 -11.25 3.83
C LEU A 102 -0.69 -12.67 3.40
N GLN A 103 0.42 -13.23 3.91
CA GLN A 103 0.79 -14.61 3.60
C GLN A 103 -0.22 -15.65 4.09
N THR A 104 -0.98 -15.36 5.13
CA THR A 104 -2.01 -16.27 5.66
C THR A 104 -3.26 -16.31 4.77
N ILE A 105 -3.46 -15.34 3.87
CA ILE A 105 -4.65 -15.26 3.01
C ILE A 105 -4.40 -16.03 1.71
N THR A 106 -4.99 -17.22 1.59
CA THR A 106 -5.11 -17.95 0.31
C THR A 106 -6.39 -17.52 -0.41
N ILE A 107 -6.25 -17.00 -1.63
CA ILE A 107 -7.40 -16.64 -2.48
C ILE A 107 -7.92 -17.93 -3.12
N GLU A 108 -8.87 -18.58 -2.48
CA GLU A 108 -9.59 -19.73 -3.03
C GLU A 108 -10.92 -19.29 -3.64
N LYS A 109 -11.33 -19.96 -4.73
CA LYS A 109 -12.56 -19.61 -5.48
C LYS A 109 -13.82 -19.73 -4.63
N GLU A 110 -13.86 -20.65 -3.67
CA GLU A 110 -15.02 -20.89 -2.80
C GLU A 110 -15.19 -19.84 -1.69
N THR A 111 -14.11 -19.14 -1.32
CA THR A 111 -14.08 -18.17 -0.22
C THR A 111 -13.67 -16.77 -0.68
N LEU A 112 -13.90 -16.46 -1.96
CA LEU A 112 -13.50 -15.19 -2.60
C LEU A 112 -14.05 -13.96 -1.87
N ASP A 113 -15.30 -14.02 -1.40
CA ASP A 113 -15.98 -12.96 -0.64
C ASP A 113 -15.27 -12.69 0.71
N ALA A 114 -15.07 -13.75 1.50
CA ALA A 114 -14.38 -13.67 2.78
C ALA A 114 -12.92 -13.23 2.63
N SER A 115 -12.25 -13.69 1.58
CA SER A 115 -10.87 -13.33 1.25
C SER A 115 -10.75 -11.84 0.89
N LEU A 116 -11.64 -11.32 0.04
CA LEU A 116 -11.67 -9.90 -0.33
C LEU A 116 -11.96 -9.00 0.89
N ARG A 117 -12.94 -9.37 1.74
CA ARG A 117 -13.25 -8.61 2.96
C ARG A 117 -12.08 -8.60 3.94
N ASN A 118 -11.39 -9.73 4.13
CA ASN A 118 -10.21 -9.81 4.99
C ASN A 118 -9.04 -8.98 4.44
N ILE A 119 -8.82 -8.99 3.13
CA ILE A 119 -7.80 -8.16 2.48
C ILE A 119 -8.11 -6.67 2.68
N ILE A 120 -9.36 -6.24 2.51
CA ILE A 120 -9.78 -4.85 2.71
C ILE A 120 -9.59 -4.43 4.18
N HIS A 121 -10.03 -5.26 5.13
CA HIS A 121 -9.89 -4.95 6.55
C HIS A 121 -8.44 -4.78 6.97
N GLU A 122 -7.55 -5.66 6.51
CA GLU A 122 -6.13 -5.58 6.85
C GLU A 122 -5.37 -4.48 6.10
N TYR A 123 -5.90 -4.01 4.98
CA TYR A 123 -5.39 -2.82 4.30
C TYR A 123 -5.75 -1.51 5.01
N GLU A 124 -6.94 -1.42 5.58
CA GLU A 124 -7.44 -0.18 6.21
C GLU A 124 -6.90 0.04 7.63
N ARG A 125 -6.63 -1.04 8.37
CA ARG A 125 -6.29 -0.98 9.80
C ARG A 125 -4.95 -0.29 10.15
N PRO A 126 -3.83 -0.48 9.42
CA PRO A 126 -2.54 0.12 9.78
C PRO A 126 -2.31 1.54 9.21
N GLN A 127 -3.22 2.07 8.40
CA GLN A 127 -2.98 3.28 7.61
C GLN A 127 -2.71 4.55 8.44
N GLN A 128 -3.40 4.73 9.57
CA GLN A 128 -3.23 5.95 10.38
C GLN A 128 -1.87 6.00 11.06
N LEU A 129 -1.42 4.89 11.66
CA LEU A 129 -0.11 4.81 12.29
C LEU A 129 1.03 4.94 11.27
N MET A 130 0.89 4.32 10.09
CA MET A 130 1.87 4.48 9.02
C MET A 130 1.94 5.92 8.52
N LYS A 131 0.81 6.63 8.43
CA LYS A 131 0.79 8.04 8.02
C LYS A 131 1.54 8.93 9.02
N TYR A 132 1.27 8.80 10.32
CA TYR A 132 1.97 9.59 11.34
C TYR A 132 3.47 9.29 11.37
N THR A 133 3.84 8.00 11.31
CA THR A 133 5.24 7.56 11.30
C THR A 133 5.99 8.05 10.05
N LEU A 134 5.31 8.11 8.90
CA LEU A 134 5.87 8.67 7.67
C LEU A 134 6.07 10.18 7.77
N ILE A 135 5.10 10.91 8.33
CA ILE A 135 5.23 12.37 8.56
C ILE A 135 6.40 12.66 9.50
N THR A 136 6.54 11.91 10.59
CA THR A 136 7.67 12.08 11.52
C THR A 136 9.00 11.70 10.87
N LEU A 137 9.04 10.65 10.04
CA LEU A 137 10.23 10.28 9.26
C LEU A 137 10.65 11.41 8.30
N LEU A 138 9.68 12.01 7.60
CA LEU A 138 9.95 13.12 6.68
C LEU A 138 10.40 14.37 7.43
N PHE A 139 9.74 14.70 8.55
CA PHE A 139 10.12 15.84 9.38
C PHE A 139 11.53 15.68 9.95
N THR A 140 11.91 14.48 10.38
CA THR A 140 13.26 14.23 10.90
C THR A 140 14.34 14.36 9.83
N ALA A 141 14.09 13.83 8.64
CA ALA A 141 15.02 13.90 7.52
C ALA A 141 15.16 15.33 6.96
N VAL A 142 14.05 16.05 6.83
CA VAL A 142 14.02 17.36 6.19
C VAL A 142 14.40 18.48 7.15
N VAL A 143 13.92 18.45 8.40
CA VAL A 143 14.06 19.58 9.32
C VAL A 143 15.12 19.30 10.37
N LEU A 144 15.01 18.20 11.13
CA LEU A 144 15.92 17.95 12.26
C LEU A 144 17.36 17.67 11.80
N PHE A 145 17.54 16.93 10.70
CA PHE A 145 18.87 16.56 10.24
C PHE A 145 19.70 17.76 9.77
N PRO A 146 19.19 18.70 8.94
CA PRO A 146 19.96 19.92 8.63
C PRO A 146 20.20 20.79 9.87
N LEU A 147 19.26 20.80 10.82
CA LEU A 147 19.34 21.63 12.02
C LEU A 147 20.39 21.13 13.02
N SER A 148 20.70 19.83 13.06
CA SER A 148 21.76 19.31 13.96
C SER A 148 23.16 19.83 13.59
N PHE A 149 23.38 20.23 12.35
CA PHE A 149 24.63 20.84 11.89
C PHE A 149 24.69 22.37 12.06
N LEU A 150 23.58 22.99 12.45
CA LEU A 150 23.48 24.44 12.59
C LEU A 150 24.54 25.01 13.56
N PRO A 151 24.78 24.43 14.76
CA PRO A 151 25.75 24.99 15.70
C PRO A 151 27.17 25.07 15.14
N ALA A 152 27.60 24.02 14.42
CA ALA A 152 28.93 23.95 13.81
C ALA A 152 29.09 24.94 12.64
N HIS A 153 28.00 25.24 11.92
CA HIS A 153 28.02 26.24 10.85
C HIS A 153 27.99 27.68 11.38
N ILE A 154 27.22 27.96 12.42
CA ILE A 154 27.18 29.29 13.06
C ILE A 154 28.59 29.69 13.53
N SER A 155 29.36 28.75 14.09
CA SER A 155 30.74 29.00 14.51
C SER A 155 31.72 29.27 13.38
N ARG A 156 31.42 28.84 12.13
CA ARG A 156 32.32 28.98 10.98
C ARG A 156 31.99 30.17 10.08
N MET A 157 30.70 30.42 9.83
CA MET A 157 30.25 31.34 8.77
C MET A 157 29.32 32.46 9.27
N GLY A 158 29.06 32.51 10.57
CA GLY A 158 28.13 33.47 11.17
C GLY A 158 26.66 33.05 11.04
N MET A 159 25.81 33.63 11.90
CA MET A 159 24.44 33.17 12.09
C MET A 159 23.56 33.29 10.84
N GLY A 160 23.64 34.43 10.11
CA GLY A 160 22.79 34.69 8.95
C GLY A 160 23.05 33.75 7.77
N VAL A 161 24.32 33.55 7.43
CA VAL A 161 24.73 32.67 6.31
C VAL A 161 24.42 31.21 6.64
N ALA A 162 24.71 30.77 7.86
CA ALA A 162 24.41 29.41 8.32
C ALA A 162 22.91 29.07 8.25
N ILE A 163 22.04 30.00 8.63
CA ILE A 163 20.58 29.80 8.54
C ILE A 163 20.13 29.77 7.07
N ALA A 164 20.60 30.71 6.25
CA ALA A 164 20.21 30.79 4.84
C ALA A 164 20.60 29.52 4.07
N GLU A 165 21.83 29.02 4.26
CA GLU A 165 22.32 27.80 3.61
C GLU A 165 21.51 26.56 3.98
N ARG A 166 21.05 26.46 5.23
CA ARG A 166 20.22 25.34 5.70
C ARG A 166 18.76 25.45 5.29
N LEU A 167 18.26 26.66 5.05
CA LEU A 167 16.89 26.87 4.59
C LEU A 167 16.68 26.37 3.15
N VAL A 168 17.71 26.43 2.30
CA VAL A 168 17.65 25.98 0.89
C VAL A 168 17.28 24.50 0.76
N PRO A 169 17.99 23.52 1.36
CA PRO A 169 17.62 22.12 1.25
C PRO A 169 16.29 21.80 1.95
N ILE A 170 15.95 22.50 3.03
CA ILE A 170 14.64 22.37 3.70
C ILE A 170 13.52 22.79 2.75
N ALA A 171 13.64 23.96 2.12
CA ALA A 171 12.65 24.49 1.18
C ALA A 171 12.52 23.61 -0.06
N LEU A 172 13.64 23.12 -0.61
CA LEU A 172 13.64 22.21 -1.75
C LEU A 172 12.96 20.89 -1.42
N SER A 173 13.24 20.31 -0.25
CA SER A 173 12.61 19.07 0.19
C SER A 173 11.11 19.24 0.45
N ALA A 174 10.71 20.37 1.04
CA ALA A 174 9.32 20.71 1.26
C ALA A 174 8.57 20.89 -0.08
N LEU A 175 9.20 21.51 -1.08
CA LEU A 175 8.65 21.65 -2.42
C LEU A 175 8.44 20.28 -3.09
N LEU A 176 9.44 19.38 -3.00
CA LEU A 176 9.32 18.02 -3.53
C LEU A 176 8.20 17.23 -2.84
N LEU A 177 8.07 17.36 -1.52
CA LEU A 177 6.98 16.74 -0.77
C LEU A 177 5.61 17.30 -1.17
N PHE A 178 5.52 18.61 -1.38
CA PHE A 178 4.30 19.25 -1.85
C PHE A 178 3.90 18.76 -3.25
N VAL A 179 4.87 18.65 -4.17
CA VAL A 179 4.66 18.09 -5.51
C VAL A 179 4.22 16.63 -5.41
N ALA A 180 4.89 15.80 -4.60
CA ALA A 180 4.52 14.40 -4.40
C ALA A 180 3.10 14.25 -3.80
N TYR A 181 2.73 15.11 -2.86
CA TYR A 181 1.39 15.18 -2.30
C TYR A 181 0.35 15.54 -3.36
N LYS A 182 0.61 16.58 -4.16
CA LYS A 182 -0.29 17.03 -5.25
C LYS A 182 -0.46 15.97 -6.33
N LEU A 183 0.60 15.20 -6.64
CA LEU A 183 0.56 14.07 -7.57
C LEU A 183 -0.11 12.80 -6.99
N GLY A 184 -0.53 12.85 -5.72
CA GLY A 184 -1.20 11.73 -5.06
C GLY A 184 -0.28 10.55 -4.78
N ALA A 185 1.02 10.77 -4.60
CA ALA A 185 1.98 9.71 -4.26
C ALA A 185 1.62 9.01 -2.93
N PHE A 186 0.96 9.73 -2.02
CA PHE A 186 0.48 9.22 -0.73
C PHE A 186 -0.98 8.74 -0.77
N ARG A 187 -1.64 8.71 -1.95
CA ARG A 187 -3.03 8.27 -2.09
C ARG A 187 -3.06 6.77 -2.41
N GLU A 188 -3.68 5.99 -1.52
CA GLU A 188 -3.82 4.54 -1.66
C GLU A 188 -4.70 4.22 -2.88
N ARG A 189 -4.11 3.62 -3.92
CA ARG A 189 -4.83 3.30 -5.18
C ARG A 189 -5.45 1.90 -5.16
N ASN A 190 -5.02 1.01 -4.27
CA ASN A 190 -5.42 -0.40 -4.29
C ASN A 190 -6.68 -0.68 -3.46
N ALA A 191 -6.84 -0.03 -2.31
CA ALA A 191 -8.04 -0.19 -1.47
C ALA A 191 -9.37 0.07 -2.19
N PRO A 192 -9.56 1.18 -2.95
CA PRO A 192 -10.83 1.40 -3.67
C PRO A 192 -11.05 0.35 -4.77
N ARG A 193 -9.99 -0.14 -5.41
CA ARG A 193 -10.06 -1.17 -6.45
C ARG A 193 -10.50 -2.54 -5.93
N PHE A 194 -10.10 -2.90 -4.70
CA PHE A 194 -10.60 -4.11 -4.05
C PHE A 194 -12.06 -3.97 -3.62
N LYS A 195 -12.52 -2.76 -3.27
CA LYS A 195 -13.95 -2.49 -3.01
C LYS A 195 -14.77 -2.63 -4.29
N GLU A 196 -14.29 -2.10 -5.42
CA GLU A 196 -14.92 -2.29 -6.73
C GLU A 196 -15.04 -3.78 -7.09
N ASP A 197 -13.96 -4.57 -6.91
CA ASP A 197 -13.98 -6.02 -7.16
C ASP A 197 -15.03 -6.75 -6.28
N LEU A 198 -15.24 -6.28 -5.04
CA LEU A 198 -16.23 -6.83 -4.12
C LEU A 198 -17.67 -6.43 -4.50
N THR A 199 -17.90 -5.17 -4.88
CA THR A 199 -19.22 -4.71 -5.36
C THR A 199 -19.63 -5.43 -6.64
N GLU A 200 -18.70 -5.65 -7.58
CA GLU A 200 -18.97 -6.40 -8.81
C GLU A 200 -19.39 -7.85 -8.50
N LEU A 201 -18.76 -8.47 -7.48
CA LEU A 201 -19.09 -9.82 -7.04
C LEU A 201 -20.45 -9.91 -6.33
N GLU A 202 -20.79 -8.92 -5.50
CA GLU A 202 -22.11 -8.83 -4.86
C GLU A 202 -23.23 -8.64 -5.89
N GLN A 203 -23.01 -7.81 -6.91
CA GLN A 203 -23.96 -7.62 -8.01
C GLN A 203 -24.21 -8.92 -8.77
N LEU A 204 -23.16 -9.69 -9.08
CA LEU A 204 -23.30 -10.97 -9.77
C LEU A 204 -24.08 -11.99 -8.94
N LYS A 205 -23.85 -12.04 -7.62
CA LYS A 205 -24.62 -12.90 -6.71
C LYS A 205 -26.10 -12.50 -6.63
N ALA A 206 -26.39 -11.20 -6.59
CA ALA A 206 -27.75 -10.71 -6.56
C ALA A 206 -28.49 -11.08 -7.86
N LEU A 207 -27.85 -10.85 -9.01
CA LEU A 207 -28.42 -11.15 -10.33
C LEU A 207 -28.62 -12.66 -10.53
N SER A 208 -27.70 -13.50 -10.04
CA SER A 208 -27.87 -14.96 -10.11
C SER A 208 -28.90 -15.51 -9.12
N MET A 209 -29.18 -14.79 -8.02
CA MET A 209 -30.30 -15.12 -7.12
C MET A 209 -31.65 -14.73 -7.71
N GLU A 210 -31.78 -13.55 -8.33
CA GLU A 210 -33.00 -13.12 -9.04
C GLU A 210 -33.34 -14.10 -10.18
N LEU A 211 -32.36 -14.44 -11.01
CA LEU A 211 -32.53 -15.39 -12.13
C LEU A 211 -32.85 -16.83 -11.73
N ARG A 212 -32.68 -17.21 -10.45
CA ARG A 212 -33.07 -18.54 -9.93
C ARG A 212 -34.45 -18.53 -9.26
N ALA A 213 -34.97 -17.36 -8.95
CA ALA A 213 -36.28 -17.19 -8.33
C ALA A 213 -37.41 -17.12 -9.37
N ASP A 214 -37.09 -16.72 -10.60
CA ASP A 214 -37.94 -16.80 -11.80
C ASP A 214 -37.85 -18.17 -12.50
#